data_AF-A0A168E195-F1
#
_entry.id   AF-A0A168E195-F1
#
_cell.length_a   1.000
_cell.length_b   1.000
_cell.length_c   1.000
_cell.angle_alpha   90.00
_cell.angle_beta   90.00
_cell.angle_gamma   90.00
#
_symmetry.space_group_name_H-M   'P 1'
#
loop_
_entity.id
_entity.type
_entity.pdbx_description
1 polymer ?
#
loop_
_entity_poly.entity_id
_entity_poly.type
_entity_poly.pdbx_seq_one_letter_code
_entity_poly.pdbx_strand_id
1 'polypeptide(L)'
;MLKSCKYCGKIHDSKYDCGKKPQRKKQNNHKDKFRWTKAWQKKREEIKQRDNFLCQVCIRKLYDTYKQYAYDNLEVHHAIALEEDFEKRLDNDNLITVCGHHHEMAESGEIPLDVILKIIIEQENKSL
;
A
#
# COMPACT_ATOMS: atom_id res chain seq x y z
N MET A 1 37.42 15.01 -21.98
CA MET A 1 37.81 16.26 -21.28
C MET A 1 38.24 15.90 -19.86
N LEU A 2 39.49 16.20 -19.52
CA LEU A 2 40.03 15.96 -18.19
C LEU A 2 39.36 16.90 -17.18
N LYS A 3 38.89 16.35 -16.06
CA LYS A 3 38.31 17.12 -14.97
C LYS A 3 38.61 16.47 -13.62
N SER A 4 38.57 17.27 -12.56
CA SER A 4 38.69 16.74 -11.21
C SER A 4 37.49 15.85 -10.88
N CYS A 5 37.77 14.65 -10.38
CA CYS A 5 36.75 13.69 -9.99
C CYS A 5 36.33 13.89 -8.53
N LYS A 6 35.04 14.20 -8.31
CA LYS A 6 34.47 14.40 -6.97
C LYS A 6 34.47 13.16 -6.06
N TYR A 7 34.76 11.98 -6.59
CA TYR A 7 34.74 10.72 -5.82
C TYR A 7 36.14 10.27 -5.39
N CYS A 8 37.17 10.50 -6.23
CA CYS A 8 38.52 10.07 -5.93
C CYS A 8 39.54 11.20 -5.77
N GLY A 9 39.16 12.44 -6.10
CA GLY A 9 40.01 13.64 -5.99
C GLY A 9 41.06 13.82 -7.09
N LYS A 10 41.23 12.84 -8.00
CA LYS A 10 42.21 12.89 -9.09
C LYS A 10 41.63 13.54 -10.35
N ILE A 11 42.51 14.05 -11.22
CA ILE A 11 42.14 14.56 -12.55
C ILE A 11 42.21 13.41 -13.55
N HIS A 12 41.08 13.09 -14.17
CA HIS A 12 41.00 12.09 -15.24
C HIS A 12 39.85 12.43 -16.17
N ASP A 13 39.73 11.69 -17.27
CA ASP A 13 38.63 11.89 -18.21
C ASP A 13 37.29 11.57 -17.52
N SER A 14 36.23 12.28 -17.92
CA SER A 14 34.89 12.07 -17.37
C SER A 14 34.33 10.66 -17.61
N LYS A 15 34.84 9.94 -18.61
CA LYS A 15 34.46 8.55 -18.93
C LYS A 15 35.30 7.51 -18.18
N TYR A 16 36.40 7.90 -17.54
CA TYR A 16 37.24 6.98 -16.77
C TYR A 16 36.54 6.58 -15.47
N ASP A 17 36.38 5.28 -15.26
CA ASP A 17 35.85 4.75 -14.01
C ASP A 17 36.96 4.63 -12.95
N CYS A 18 36.86 5.46 -11.91
CA CYS A 18 37.81 5.47 -10.80
C CYS A 18 37.47 4.49 -9.67
N GLY A 19 36.39 3.71 -9.80
CA GLY A 19 35.96 2.71 -8.79
C GLY A 19 35.41 3.28 -7.48
N LYS A 20 35.63 4.57 -7.19
CA LYS A 20 35.13 5.24 -5.97
C LYS A 20 33.72 5.79 -6.09
N LYS A 21 33.11 5.71 -7.27
CA LYS A 21 31.72 6.15 -7.48
C LYS A 21 30.78 5.15 -6.80
N PRO A 22 29.90 5.58 -5.87
CA PRO A 22 28.99 4.66 -5.21
C PRO A 22 28.05 4.02 -6.24
N GLN A 23 27.95 2.69 -6.18
CA GLN A 23 27.01 1.94 -7.01
C GLN A 23 25.61 2.14 -6.46
N ARG A 24 24.72 2.70 -7.28
CA ARG A 24 23.33 2.94 -6.89
C ARG A 24 22.62 1.58 -6.88
N LYS A 25 22.42 0.99 -5.70
CA LYS A 25 21.58 -0.21 -5.57
C LYS A 25 20.14 0.17 -5.93
N LYS A 26 19.59 -0.39 -7.01
CA LYS A 26 18.16 -0.30 -7.30
C LYS A 26 17.44 -1.10 -6.21
N GLN A 27 16.87 -0.43 -5.22
CA GLN A 27 15.89 -1.08 -4.35
C GLN A 27 14.71 -1.52 -5.21
N ASN A 28 14.27 -2.75 -5.03
CA ASN A 28 13.24 -3.36 -5.86
C ASN A 28 11.88 -2.81 -5.43
N ASN A 29 11.55 -1.62 -5.94
CA ASN A 29 10.43 -0.84 -5.44
C ASN A 29 9.08 -1.23 -6.08
N HIS A 30 8.86 -2.54 -6.26
CA HIS A 30 7.73 -3.03 -7.05
C HIS A 30 6.38 -2.70 -6.42
N LYS A 31 6.30 -2.69 -5.09
CA LYS A 31 5.10 -2.33 -4.33
C LYS A 31 4.76 -0.85 -4.46
N ASP A 32 5.74 0.02 -4.28
CA ASP A 32 5.52 1.46 -4.51
C ASP A 32 5.11 1.68 -5.95
N LYS A 33 5.83 1.10 -6.92
CA LYS A 33 5.46 1.19 -8.34
C LYS A 33 4.02 0.74 -8.59
N PHE A 34 3.58 -0.36 -7.98
CA PHE A 34 2.21 -0.83 -8.06
C PHE A 34 1.21 0.21 -7.55
N ARG A 35 1.48 0.82 -6.39
CA ARG A 35 0.64 1.88 -5.81
C ARG A 35 0.54 3.13 -6.70
N TRP A 36 1.53 3.37 -7.57
CA TRP A 36 1.48 4.43 -8.59
C TRP A 36 0.73 4.05 -9.87
N THR A 37 0.36 2.78 -10.07
CA THR A 37 -0.30 2.36 -11.30
C THR A 37 -1.74 2.87 -11.41
N LYS A 38 -2.19 3.12 -12.64
CA LYS A 38 -3.60 3.44 -12.93
C LYS A 38 -4.55 2.30 -12.52
N ALA A 39 -4.09 1.05 -12.62
CA ALA A 39 -4.87 -0.11 -12.21
C ALA A 39 -5.21 -0.07 -10.72
N TRP A 40 -4.21 0.19 -9.87
CA TRP A 40 -4.44 0.38 -8.43
C TRP A 40 -5.29 1.61 -8.15
N GLN A 41 -5.04 2.74 -8.82
CA GLN A 41 -5.84 3.95 -8.63
C GLN A 41 -7.32 3.77 -8.98
N LYS A 42 -7.63 2.96 -10.00
CA LYS A 42 -9.01 2.60 -10.34
C LYS A 42 -9.59 1.64 -9.31
N LYS A 43 -8.87 0.58 -8.95
CA LYS A 43 -9.35 -0.43 -8.01
C LYS A 43 -9.59 0.15 -6.61
N ARG A 44 -8.70 1.00 -6.09
CA ARG A 44 -8.90 1.66 -4.79
C ARG A 44 -10.18 2.51 -4.76
N GLU A 45 -10.52 3.15 -5.87
CA GLU A 45 -11.73 3.97 -5.97
C GLU A 45 -12.98 3.09 -6.05
N GLU A 46 -12.92 2.00 -6.81
CA GLU A 46 -13.97 0.97 -6.87
C GLU A 46 -14.28 0.38 -5.48
N ILE A 47 -13.24 0.01 -4.72
CA ILE A 47 -13.40 -0.53 -3.36
C ILE A 47 -13.98 0.52 -2.40
N LYS A 48 -13.55 1.78 -2.50
CA LYS A 48 -14.14 2.88 -1.71
C LYS A 48 -15.61 3.08 -2.03
N GLN A 49 -15.99 2.99 -3.31
CA GLN A 49 -17.39 3.09 -3.74
C GLN A 49 -18.23 1.92 -3.21
N ARG A 50 -17.75 0.68 -3.34
CA ARG A 50 -18.38 -0.52 -2.74
C ARG A 50 -18.64 -0.33 -1.25
N ASP A 51 -17.66 0.24 -0.56
CA ASP A 51 -17.69 0.48 0.88
C ASP A 51 -18.40 1.79 1.27
N ASN A 52 -19.11 2.43 0.33
CA ASN A 52 -19.84 3.69 0.52
C ASN A 52 -18.98 4.83 1.10
N PHE A 53 -17.68 4.83 0.83
CA PHE A 53 -16.70 5.76 1.39
C PHE A 53 -16.77 5.80 2.93
N LEU A 54 -16.92 4.63 3.56
CA LEU A 54 -16.92 4.48 5.01
C LEU A 54 -15.92 3.41 5.43
N CYS A 55 -15.26 3.64 6.57
CA CYS A 55 -14.46 2.62 7.23
C CYS A 55 -15.37 1.44 7.62
N GLN A 56 -15.04 0.26 7.10
CA GLN A 56 -15.85 -0.95 7.28
C GLN A 56 -15.76 -1.56 8.68
N VAL A 57 -14.73 -1.18 9.45
CA VAL A 57 -14.59 -1.54 10.87
C VAL A 57 -15.41 -0.58 11.74
N CYS A 58 -15.28 0.74 11.51
CA CYS A 58 -16.05 1.78 12.20
C CYS A 58 -17.57 1.57 12.08
N ILE A 59 -18.07 1.33 10.87
CA ILE A 59 -19.52 1.22 10.64
C ILE A 59 -20.14 0.02 11.40
N ARG A 60 -19.32 -0.99 11.68
CA ARG A 60 -19.65 -2.19 12.46
C ARG A 60 -19.40 -2.02 13.97
N LYS A 61 -18.85 -0.87 14.40
CA LYS A 61 -18.51 -0.56 15.80
C LYS A 61 -17.54 -1.57 16.44
N LEU A 62 -16.58 -2.06 15.67
CA LEU A 62 -15.57 -3.02 16.15
C LEU A 62 -14.25 -2.32 16.49
N TYR A 63 -13.41 -2.96 17.31
CA TYR A 63 -12.01 -2.57 17.58
C TYR A 63 -11.82 -1.06 17.83
N ASP A 64 -12.16 -0.58 19.03
CA ASP A 64 -11.92 0.81 19.44
C ASP A 64 -12.47 1.87 18.46
N THR A 65 -13.69 1.65 17.99
CA THR A 65 -14.39 2.63 17.15
C THR A 65 -14.82 3.85 17.97
N TYR A 66 -14.19 5.00 17.71
CA TYR A 66 -14.61 6.30 18.27
C TYR A 66 -15.70 7.01 17.46
N LYS A 67 -15.72 6.80 16.13
CA LYS A 67 -16.67 7.42 15.18
C LYS A 67 -17.22 6.35 14.25
N GLN A 68 -18.49 5.97 14.40
CA GLN A 68 -19.10 4.92 13.59
C GLN A 68 -19.09 5.25 12.09
N TYR A 69 -19.42 6.49 11.72
CA TYR A 69 -19.44 6.95 10.34
C TYR A 69 -18.14 7.68 10.00
N ALA A 70 -17.01 6.97 10.04
CA ALA A 70 -15.72 7.52 9.62
C ALA A 70 -15.60 7.54 8.09
N TYR A 71 -15.54 8.74 7.52
CA TYR A 71 -15.45 9.00 6.07
C TYR A 71 -14.17 9.75 5.67
N ASP A 72 -13.40 10.18 6.66
CA ASP A 72 -12.16 10.93 6.53
C ASP A 72 -10.93 10.03 6.70
N ASN A 73 -9.81 10.42 6.09
CA ASN A 73 -8.54 9.68 6.09
C ASN A 73 -8.70 8.18 5.76
N LEU A 74 -9.43 7.89 4.67
CA LEU A 74 -9.71 6.52 4.23
C LEU A 74 -8.60 5.95 3.35
N GLU A 75 -8.21 4.73 3.67
CA GLU A 75 -7.24 3.91 2.96
C GLU A 75 -7.87 2.58 2.55
N VAL A 76 -7.33 1.96 1.51
CA VAL A 76 -7.71 0.60 1.10
C VAL A 76 -6.59 -0.33 1.56
N HIS A 77 -6.94 -1.20 2.50
CA HIS A 77 -6.03 -2.17 3.10
C HIS A 77 -6.11 -3.51 2.35
N HIS A 78 -4.96 -4.16 2.19
CA HIS A 78 -4.83 -5.52 1.66
C HIS A 78 -4.88 -6.51 2.82
N ALA A 79 -5.88 -7.41 2.86
CA ALA A 79 -5.96 -8.42 3.92
C ALA A 79 -4.75 -9.38 3.87
N ILE A 80 -4.45 -9.89 2.67
CA ILE A 80 -3.21 -10.60 2.36
C ILE A 80 -2.26 -9.60 1.72
N ALA A 81 -1.13 -9.36 2.38
CA ALA A 81 -0.15 -8.36 1.98
C ALA A 81 0.45 -8.64 0.58
N LEU A 82 0.86 -7.58 -0.10
CA LEU A 82 1.51 -7.66 -1.43
C LEU A 82 2.80 -8.49 -1.42
N GLU A 83 3.43 -8.60 -0.25
CA GLU A 83 4.59 -9.42 0.10
C GLU A 83 4.28 -10.92 0.02
N GLU A 84 3.09 -11.31 0.45
CA GLU A 84 2.67 -12.70 0.64
C GLU A 84 2.06 -13.25 -0.65
N ASP A 85 1.14 -12.50 -1.26
CA ASP A 85 0.49 -12.90 -2.51
C ASP A 85 0.23 -11.69 -3.41
N PHE A 86 1.16 -11.46 -4.35
CA PHE A 86 1.04 -10.36 -5.29
C PHE A 86 -0.06 -10.58 -6.33
N GLU A 87 -0.53 -11.81 -6.57
CA GLU A 87 -1.60 -12.04 -7.54
C GLU A 87 -2.93 -11.48 -7.05
N LYS A 88 -3.15 -11.48 -5.72
CA LYS A 88 -4.35 -10.92 -5.07
C LYS A 88 -4.39 -9.41 -4.93
N ARG A 89 -3.41 -8.70 -5.51
CA ARG A 89 -3.24 -7.25 -5.33
C ARG A 89 -4.43 -6.39 -5.81
N LEU A 90 -5.27 -6.93 -6.70
CA LEU A 90 -6.46 -6.27 -7.26
C LEU A 90 -7.77 -7.01 -6.96
N ASP A 91 -7.74 -8.08 -6.17
CA ASP A 91 -8.90 -8.92 -5.93
C ASP A 91 -9.83 -8.29 -4.89
N ASN A 92 -11.13 -8.22 -5.17
CA ASN A 92 -12.07 -7.55 -4.30
C ASN A 92 -12.20 -8.23 -2.92
N ASP A 93 -12.06 -9.56 -2.91
CA ASP A 93 -12.08 -10.40 -1.71
C ASP A 93 -10.82 -10.27 -0.84
N ASN A 94 -9.85 -9.45 -1.27
CA ASN A 94 -8.62 -9.14 -0.55
C ASN A 94 -8.51 -7.65 -0.14
N LEU A 95 -9.52 -6.83 -0.43
CA LEU A 95 -9.45 -5.37 -0.27
C LEU A 95 -10.60 -4.83 0.59
N ILE A 96 -10.27 -3.94 1.52
CA ILE A 96 -11.22 -3.30 2.45
C ILE A 96 -10.93 -1.82 2.61
N THR A 97 -11.97 -0.98 2.67
CA THR A 97 -11.85 0.44 3.03
C THR A 97 -11.85 0.60 4.56
N VAL A 98 -10.80 1.22 5.09
CA VAL A 98 -10.62 1.50 6.53
C VAL A 98 -10.13 2.93 6.76
N CYS A 99 -10.34 3.50 7.95
CA CYS A 99 -9.70 4.75 8.34
C CYS A 99 -8.24 4.50 8.76
N GLY A 100 -7.41 5.53 8.81
CA GLY A 100 -5.99 5.38 9.20
C GLY A 100 -5.77 4.66 10.54
N HIS A 101 -6.64 4.86 11.53
CA HIS A 101 -6.54 4.15 12.82
C HIS A 101 -6.73 2.64 12.67
N HIS A 102 -7.82 2.22 12.00
CA HIS A 102 -8.06 0.79 11.77
C HIS A 102 -7.12 0.19 10.74
N HIS A 103 -6.53 1.00 9.85
CA HIS A 103 -5.46 0.56 8.98
C HIS A 103 -4.22 0.15 9.80
N GLU A 104 -3.81 0.98 10.77
CA GLU A 104 -2.69 0.65 11.66
C GLU A 104 -2.96 -0.62 12.48
N MET A 105 -4.16 -0.74 13.05
CA MET A 105 -4.55 -1.94 13.82
C MET A 105 -4.62 -3.20 12.95
N ALA A 106 -4.96 -3.07 11.67
CA ALA A 106 -4.94 -4.19 10.73
C ALA A 106 -3.49 -4.61 10.39
N GLU A 107 -2.60 -3.64 10.13
CA GLU A 107 -1.18 -3.89 9.86
C GLU A 107 -0.44 -4.48 11.08
N SER A 108 -0.79 -4.06 12.30
CA SER A 108 -0.21 -4.59 13.53
C SER A 108 -0.77 -5.96 13.93
N GLY A 109 -1.86 -6.40 13.31
CA GLY A 109 -2.57 -7.65 13.63
C GLY A 109 -3.48 -7.55 14.86
N GLU A 110 -3.71 -6.35 15.41
CA GLU A 110 -4.70 -6.11 16.47
C GLU A 110 -6.12 -6.41 15.99
N ILE A 111 -6.40 -6.18 14.70
CA ILE A 111 -7.58 -6.73 14.02
C ILE A 111 -7.14 -8.03 13.34
N PRO A 112 -7.61 -9.20 13.79
CA PRO A 112 -7.21 -10.48 13.20
C PRO A 112 -7.59 -10.59 11.72
N LEU A 113 -6.75 -11.27 10.94
CA LEU A 113 -6.93 -11.47 9.50
C LEU A 113 -8.29 -12.10 9.15
N ASP A 114 -8.73 -13.10 9.91
CA ASP A 114 -10.01 -13.79 9.70
C ASP A 114 -11.21 -12.84 9.85
N VAL A 115 -11.09 -11.86 10.75
CA VAL A 115 -12.11 -10.82 10.93
C VAL A 115 -12.14 -9.88 9.74
N ILE A 116 -10.98 -9.45 9.25
CA ILE A 116 -10.87 -8.60 8.06
C ILE A 116 -11.48 -9.31 6.84
N LEU A 117 -11.08 -10.57 6.60
CA LEU A 117 -11.61 -11.38 5.50
C LEU A 117 -13.12 -11.57 5.60
N LYS A 118 -13.65 -11.82 6.80
CA LYS A 118 -15.10 -11.92 7.03
C LYS A 118 -15.81 -10.64 6.65
N ILE A 119 -15.28 -9.47 7.04
CA ILE A 119 -15.86 -8.18 6.68
C ILE A 119 -15.85 -7.97 5.15
N ILE A 120 -14.76 -8.34 4.48
CA ILE A 120 -14.66 -8.23 3.02
C ILE A 120 -15.72 -9.09 2.33
N ILE A 121 -15.85 -10.36 2.74
CA ILE A 121 -16.84 -11.29 2.18
C ILE A 121 -18.26 -10.75 2.36
N GLU A 122 -18.57 -10.20 3.54
CA GLU A 122 -19.87 -9.53 3.78
C GLU A 122 -20.11 -8.35 2.84
N GLN A 123 -19.07 -7.59 2.46
CA GLN A 123 -19.20 -6.45 1.56
C GLN A 123 -19.40 -6.87 0.10
N GLU A 124 -18.70 -7.91 -0.35
CA GLU A 124 -18.92 -8.47 -1.69
C GLU A 124 -20.35 -9.01 -1.84
N ASN A 125 -20.84 -9.72 -0.82
CA ASN A 125 -22.19 -10.31 -0.85
C ASN A 125 -23.32 -9.28 -0.83
N LYS A 126 -23.09 -8.07 -0.30
CA LYS A 126 -24.08 -6.97 -0.34
C LYS A 126 -24.16 -6.27 -1.69
N SER A 127 -23.15 -6.45 -2.53
CA SER A 127 -23.03 -5.77 -3.82
C SER A 127 -23.61 -6.61 -4.98
N LEU A 128 -24.08 -7.83 -4.67
CA LEU A 128 -24.81 -8.74 -5.55
C LEU A 128 -26.31 -8.57 -5.36
#